data_AF-A0A9E3QGS5-F1
#
_entry.id   AF-A0A9E3QGS5-F1
#
_cell.length_a   1.000
_cell.length_b   1.000
_cell.length_c   1.000
_cell.angle_alpha   90.00
_cell.angle_beta   90.00
_cell.angle_gamma   90.00
#
_symmetry.space_group_name_H-M   'P 1'
#
loop_
_entity.id
_entity.type
_entity.pdbx_description
1 polymer ?
#
loop_
_entity_poly.entity_id
_entity_poly.type
_entity_poly.pdbx_seq_one_letter_code
_entity_poly.pdbx_strand_id
1 'polypeptide(L)'
;MVDASSWNIRRMQTEVGQWSRRNFPHNTREEPLLGLIEETGELAHAVLKHRQGIRGTAAQHNEAIVDALADIFIYLLDYCDRSALEAEDLWRVASRGDQHDEGRSLFWAVRQLAWQVGLLAEVGDASPSAAAPLGEGVMRGLHLAARAAGCDLLGCVRRVLPSVLARDWTQNPHHGEAGHGG
;
A
#
# COMPACT_ATOMS: atom_id res chain seq x y z
N MET A 1 -10.06 1.16 23.70
CA MET A 1 -10.13 0.54 22.36
C MET A 1 -10.59 1.59 21.39
N VAL A 2 -9.79 1.88 20.36
CA VAL A 2 -10.18 2.78 19.28
C VAL A 2 -11.21 2.05 18.43
N ASP A 3 -12.38 2.65 18.20
CA ASP A 3 -13.43 2.10 17.35
C ASP A 3 -12.91 1.97 15.90
N ALA A 4 -12.99 0.77 15.32
CA ALA A 4 -12.61 0.51 13.93
C ALA A 4 -13.38 1.38 12.92
N SER A 5 -14.57 1.87 13.29
CA SER A 5 -15.36 2.81 12.48
C SER A 5 -14.76 4.22 12.38
N SER A 6 -13.82 4.57 13.28
CA SER A 6 -13.19 5.90 13.36
C SER A 6 -11.95 6.07 12.46
N TRP A 7 -11.60 5.04 11.69
CA TRP A 7 -10.45 5.06 10.77
C TRP A 7 -10.85 5.63 9.41
N ASN A 8 -10.58 6.92 9.25
CA ASN A 8 -10.56 7.59 7.95
C ASN A 8 -9.10 7.70 7.43
N ILE A 9 -8.96 7.94 6.12
CA ILE A 9 -7.64 7.94 5.45
C ILE A 9 -6.72 9.01 6.01
N ARG A 10 -7.25 10.20 6.33
CA ARG A 10 -6.47 11.30 6.92
C ARG A 10 -5.85 10.91 8.27
N ARG A 11 -6.63 10.21 9.10
CA ARG A 11 -6.15 9.68 10.37
C ARG A 11 -5.09 8.60 10.15
N MET A 12 -5.32 7.66 9.23
CA MET A 12 -4.32 6.64 8.88
C MET A 12 -3.00 7.30 8.45
N GLN A 13 -3.05 8.30 7.56
CA GLN A 13 -1.88 9.06 7.12
C GLN A 13 -1.13 9.69 8.29
N THR A 14 -1.86 10.35 9.20
CA THR A 14 -1.28 10.99 10.39
C THR A 14 -0.58 9.97 11.29
N GLU A 15 -1.23 8.84 11.58
CA GLU A 15 -0.68 7.81 12.47
C GLU A 15 0.53 7.10 11.84
N VAL A 16 0.47 6.78 10.54
CA VAL A 16 1.61 6.21 9.79
C VAL A 16 2.78 7.18 9.76
N GLY A 17 2.55 8.46 9.46
CA GLY A 17 3.60 9.47 9.43
C GLY A 17 4.28 9.68 10.78
N GLN A 18 3.50 9.71 11.86
CA GLN A 18 4.05 9.78 13.23
C GLN A 18 4.88 8.54 13.58
N TRP A 19 4.35 7.35 13.27
CA TRP A 19 5.04 6.10 13.51
C TRP A 19 6.34 5.99 12.69
N SER A 20 6.30 6.35 11.40
CA SER A 20 7.45 6.28 10.50
C SER A 20 8.56 7.25 10.94
N ARG A 21 8.23 8.51 11.24
CA ARG A 21 9.23 9.49 11.73
C ARG A 21 9.90 9.07 13.03
N ARG A 22 9.16 8.41 13.93
CA ARG A 22 9.73 7.90 15.19
C ARG A 22 10.70 6.74 14.95
N ASN A 23 10.32 5.79 14.09
CA ASN A 23 11.10 4.58 13.84
C ASN A 23 12.27 4.82 12.86
N PHE A 24 12.11 5.75 11.92
CA PHE A 24 13.04 6.04 10.83
C PHE A 24 13.24 7.56 10.69
N PRO A 25 13.87 8.22 11.68
CA PRO A 25 13.99 9.68 11.74
C PRO A 25 14.86 10.27 10.62
N HIS A 26 15.66 9.45 9.94
CA HIS A 26 16.56 9.87 8.88
C HIS A 26 16.05 9.55 7.47
N ASN A 27 14.93 8.83 7.34
CA ASN A 27 14.33 8.61 6.04
C ASN A 27 13.90 9.93 5.44
N THR A 28 14.14 10.09 4.15
CA THR A 28 13.56 11.11 3.30
C THR A 28 12.19 10.64 2.78
N ARG A 29 11.67 11.29 1.73
CA ARG A 29 10.46 10.85 1.03
C ARG A 29 10.73 9.75 -0.02
N GLU A 30 11.98 9.45 -0.32
CA GLU A 30 12.34 8.40 -1.29
C GLU A 30 12.23 6.99 -0.69
N GLU A 31 12.55 6.82 0.59
CA GLU A 31 12.51 5.50 1.25
C GLU A 31 11.12 4.87 1.24
N PRO A 32 10.00 5.60 1.48
CA PRO A 32 8.66 5.05 1.26
C PRO A 32 8.40 4.61 -0.19
N LEU A 33 9.03 5.22 -1.19
CA LEU A 33 8.90 4.80 -2.59
C LEU A 33 9.60 3.47 -2.84
N LEU A 34 10.75 3.23 -2.18
CA LEU A 34 11.40 1.92 -2.21
C LEU A 34 10.50 0.85 -1.57
N GLY A 35 9.86 1.17 -0.45
CA GLY A 35 8.84 0.30 0.15
C GLY A 35 7.66 0.02 -0.78
N LEU A 36 7.13 1.03 -1.48
CA LEU A 36 6.10 0.83 -2.50
C LEU A 36 6.53 -0.16 -3.60
N ILE A 37 7.78 -0.05 -4.07
CA ILE A 37 8.33 -0.94 -5.10
C ILE A 37 8.44 -2.38 -4.59
N GLU A 38 8.99 -2.54 -3.39
CA GLU A 38 9.14 -3.84 -2.71
C GLU A 38 7.79 -4.55 -2.58
N GLU A 39 6.81 -3.89 -1.96
CA GLU A 39 5.50 -4.48 -1.70
C GLU A 39 4.69 -4.72 -2.99
N THR A 40 4.91 -3.91 -4.03
CA THR A 40 4.36 -4.19 -5.36
C THR A 40 4.95 -5.47 -5.96
N GLY A 41 6.24 -5.73 -5.73
CA GLY A 41 6.89 -6.99 -6.09
C GLY A 41 6.33 -8.17 -5.30
N GLU A 42 6.06 -8.00 -4.00
CA GLU A 42 5.43 -9.02 -3.17
C GLU A 42 4.02 -9.37 -3.64
N LEU A 43 3.21 -8.36 -3.98
CA LEU A 43 1.89 -8.54 -4.58
C LEU A 43 1.99 -9.34 -5.90
N ALA A 44 2.93 -8.97 -6.79
CA ALA A 44 3.15 -9.70 -8.02
C ALA A 44 3.56 -11.16 -7.78
N HIS A 45 4.43 -11.40 -6.80
CA HIS A 45 4.83 -12.75 -6.38
C HIS A 45 3.66 -13.55 -5.81
N ALA A 46 2.81 -12.97 -4.96
CA ALA A 46 1.65 -13.63 -4.38
C ALA A 46 0.65 -14.03 -5.47
N VAL A 47 0.36 -13.11 -6.41
CA VAL A 47 -0.51 -13.39 -7.57
C VAL A 47 0.08 -14.47 -8.48
N LEU A 48 1.39 -14.44 -8.74
CA LEU A 48 2.06 -15.45 -9.55
C LEU A 48 1.96 -16.85 -8.92
N LYS A 49 2.31 -16.97 -7.63
CA LYS A 49 2.24 -18.24 -6.89
C LYS A 49 0.81 -18.78 -6.84
N HIS A 50 -0.17 -17.90 -6.60
CA HIS A 50 -1.59 -18.25 -6.62
C HIS A 50 -2.01 -18.86 -7.97
N ARG A 51 -1.66 -18.21 -9.08
CA ARG A 51 -2.00 -18.68 -10.43
C ARG A 51 -1.30 -19.97 -10.82
N GLN A 52 -0.10 -20.19 -10.31
CA GLN A 52 0.66 -21.42 -10.56
C GLN A 52 0.25 -22.56 -9.62
N GLY A 53 -0.45 -22.27 -8.52
CA GLY A 53 -0.80 -23.25 -7.49
C GLY A 53 0.43 -23.83 -6.79
N ILE A 54 1.45 -23.01 -6.54
CA ILE A 54 2.72 -23.45 -5.91
C ILE A 54 3.03 -22.68 -4.63
N ARG A 55 3.79 -23.32 -3.72
CA ARG A 55 4.35 -22.69 -2.51
C ARG A 55 3.28 -22.10 -1.57
N GLY A 56 2.21 -22.85 -1.35
CA GLY A 56 1.13 -22.48 -0.43
C GLY A 56 -0.23 -22.97 -0.91
N THR A 57 -1.24 -22.72 -0.08
CA THR A 57 -2.65 -22.93 -0.41
C THR A 57 -3.25 -21.65 -1.01
N ALA A 58 -4.41 -21.78 -1.67
CA ALA A 58 -5.15 -20.62 -2.18
C ALA A 58 -5.46 -19.59 -1.07
N ALA A 59 -5.76 -20.05 0.15
CA ALA A 59 -6.02 -19.19 1.30
C ALA A 59 -4.77 -18.39 1.70
N GLN A 60 -3.61 -19.05 1.84
CA GLN A 60 -2.34 -18.38 2.16
C GLN A 60 -1.95 -17.36 1.09
N HIS A 61 -2.18 -17.66 -0.18
CA HIS A 61 -1.93 -16.70 -1.25
C HIS A 61 -2.88 -15.49 -1.21
N ASN A 62 -4.15 -15.71 -0.89
CA ASN A 62 -5.11 -14.62 -0.73
C ASN A 62 -4.75 -13.75 0.47
N GLU A 63 -4.27 -14.34 1.57
CA GLU A 63 -3.76 -13.59 2.72
C GLU A 63 -2.54 -12.74 2.33
N ALA A 64 -1.56 -13.31 1.63
CA ALA A 64 -0.40 -12.58 1.14
C ALA A 64 -0.76 -11.44 0.17
N ILE A 65 -1.78 -11.64 -0.68
CA ILE A 65 -2.30 -10.56 -1.55
C ILE A 65 -2.90 -9.43 -0.72
N VAL A 66 -3.69 -9.75 0.30
CA VAL A 66 -4.31 -8.75 1.18
C VAL A 66 -3.27 -7.97 1.97
N ASP A 67 -2.25 -8.65 2.48
CA ASP A 67 -1.18 -8.02 3.26
C ASP A 67 -0.35 -7.09 2.37
N ALA A 68 0.11 -7.56 1.21
CA ALA A 68 0.83 -6.72 0.24
C ALA A 68 0.01 -5.50 -0.21
N LEU A 69 -1.30 -5.65 -0.47
CA LEU A 69 -2.16 -4.51 -0.81
C LEU A 69 -2.24 -3.48 0.32
N ALA A 70 -2.29 -3.93 1.57
CA ALA A 70 -2.30 -3.06 2.74
C ALA A 70 -0.94 -2.36 2.92
N ASP A 71 0.16 -3.07 2.76
CA ASP A 71 1.51 -2.54 2.94
C ASP A 71 1.86 -1.51 1.86
N ILE A 72 1.48 -1.74 0.59
CA ILE A 72 1.60 -0.71 -0.46
C ILE A 72 0.81 0.55 -0.07
N PHE A 73 -0.41 0.41 0.48
CA PHE A 73 -1.17 1.58 0.91
C PHE A 73 -0.49 2.31 2.07
N ILE A 74 0.07 1.58 3.04
CA ILE A 74 0.77 2.14 4.19
C ILE A 74 2.02 2.92 3.74
N TYR A 75 2.82 2.37 2.82
CA TYR A 75 3.95 3.12 2.25
C TYR A 75 3.50 4.35 1.45
N LEU A 76 2.37 4.27 0.74
CA LEU A 76 1.80 5.43 0.06
C LEU A 76 1.38 6.53 1.06
N LEU A 77 0.83 6.15 2.21
CA LEU A 77 0.49 7.10 3.28
C LEU A 77 1.73 7.78 3.86
N ASP A 78 2.81 7.04 4.09
CA ASP A 78 4.08 7.61 4.56
C ASP A 78 4.68 8.56 3.52
N TYR A 79 4.67 8.16 2.24
CA TYR A 79 5.06 9.04 1.14
C TYR A 79 4.24 10.34 1.11
N CYS A 80 2.92 10.24 1.25
CA CYS A 80 2.02 11.40 1.23
C CYS A 80 2.33 12.37 2.38
N ASP A 81 2.51 11.85 3.59
CA ASP A 81 2.88 12.64 4.77
C ASP A 81 4.22 13.37 4.60
N ARG A 82 5.22 12.71 4.00
CA ARG A 82 6.55 13.29 3.75
C ARG A 82 6.60 14.23 2.54
N SER A 83 5.66 14.09 1.61
CA SER A 83 5.55 14.89 0.38
C SER A 83 4.48 15.98 0.46
N ALA A 84 3.88 16.21 1.63
CA ALA A 84 2.79 17.16 1.83
C ALA A 84 1.61 16.95 0.85
N LEU A 85 1.27 15.69 0.59
CA LEU A 85 0.10 15.27 -0.19
C LEU A 85 -1.01 14.81 0.74
N GLU A 86 -2.26 15.09 0.40
CA GLU A 86 -3.43 14.61 1.14
C GLU A 86 -3.92 13.29 0.54
N ALA A 87 -3.64 12.15 1.20
CA ALA A 87 -4.01 10.83 0.68
C ALA A 87 -5.53 10.67 0.51
N GLU A 88 -6.33 11.40 1.29
CA GLU A 88 -7.79 11.44 1.17
C GLU A 88 -8.24 12.05 -0.17
N ASP A 89 -7.52 13.04 -0.69
CA ASP A 89 -7.81 13.63 -2.00
C ASP A 89 -7.45 12.66 -3.13
N LEU A 90 -6.30 11.98 -3.04
CA LEU A 90 -5.91 10.92 -3.98
C LEU A 90 -6.97 9.81 -4.03
N TRP A 91 -7.44 9.37 -2.85
CA TRP A 91 -8.48 8.37 -2.72
C TRP A 91 -9.79 8.82 -3.37
N ARG A 92 -10.22 10.07 -3.11
CA ARG A 92 -11.46 10.60 -3.69
C ARG A 92 -11.43 10.59 -5.21
N VAL A 93 -10.29 10.86 -5.84
CA VAL A 93 -10.15 10.79 -7.30
C VAL A 93 -10.12 9.33 -7.77
N ALA A 94 -9.36 8.48 -7.09
CA ALA A 94 -9.24 7.05 -7.42
C ALA A 94 -10.58 6.30 -7.31
N SER A 95 -11.37 6.58 -6.27
CA SER A 95 -12.64 5.93 -5.99
C SER A 95 -13.80 6.40 -6.87
N ARG A 96 -13.61 7.51 -7.62
CA ARG A 96 -14.57 8.01 -8.61
C ARG A 96 -14.45 7.32 -9.98
N GLY A 97 -13.44 6.45 -10.16
CA GLY A 97 -13.20 5.72 -11.41
C GLY A 97 -14.33 4.77 -11.80
N ASP A 98 -14.72 4.86 -13.07
CA ASP A 98 -15.93 4.32 -13.69
C ASP A 98 -16.17 2.81 -13.60
N GLN A 99 -17.43 2.46 -13.83
CA GLN A 99 -17.99 1.11 -14.02
C GLN A 99 -17.37 0.32 -15.20
N HIS A 100 -16.44 0.92 -15.95
CA HIS A 100 -15.78 0.32 -17.12
C HIS A 100 -14.65 -0.66 -16.79
N ASP A 101 -14.26 -0.78 -15.52
CA ASP A 101 -13.22 -1.71 -15.08
C ASP A 101 -13.78 -3.06 -14.57
N GLU A 102 -15.09 -3.26 -14.64
CA GLU A 102 -15.70 -4.55 -14.34
C GLU A 102 -15.18 -5.64 -15.29
N GLY A 103 -14.71 -6.76 -14.72
CA GLY A 103 -14.17 -7.89 -15.48
C GLY A 103 -12.67 -7.81 -15.81
N ARG A 104 -11.94 -6.77 -15.35
CA ARG A 104 -10.47 -6.78 -15.43
C ARG A 104 -9.88 -7.82 -14.47
N SER A 105 -8.88 -8.55 -14.95
CA SER A 105 -8.18 -9.54 -14.11
C SER A 105 -7.24 -8.87 -13.10
N LEU A 106 -6.99 -9.55 -11.98
CA LEU A 106 -6.02 -9.11 -10.96
C LEU A 106 -4.63 -8.86 -11.57
N PHE A 107 -4.19 -9.69 -12.51
CA PHE A 107 -2.91 -9.49 -13.20
C PHE A 107 -2.84 -8.17 -13.96
N TRP A 108 -3.93 -7.77 -14.63
CA TRP A 108 -3.97 -6.48 -15.31
C TRP A 108 -3.84 -5.33 -14.31
N ALA A 109 -4.56 -5.42 -13.17
CA ALA A 109 -4.51 -4.38 -12.14
C ALA A 109 -3.12 -4.26 -11.51
N VAL A 110 -2.46 -5.38 -11.18
CA VAL A 110 -1.08 -5.40 -10.67
C VAL A 110 -0.11 -4.77 -11.67
N ARG A 111 -0.25 -5.06 -12.97
CA ARG A 111 0.59 -4.44 -14.00
C ARG A 111 0.43 -2.91 -14.05
N GLN A 112 -0.82 -2.42 -14.00
CA GLN A 112 -1.08 -0.98 -13.99
C GLN A 112 -0.51 -0.33 -12.72
N LEU A 113 -0.71 -0.96 -11.57
CA LEU A 113 -0.14 -0.51 -10.32
C LEU A 113 1.38 -0.40 -10.38
N ALA A 114 2.07 -1.45 -10.84
CA ALA A 114 3.52 -1.46 -10.98
C ALA A 114 4.04 -0.34 -11.89
N TRP A 115 3.34 -0.08 -13.00
CA TRP A 115 3.66 1.05 -13.88
C TRP A 115 3.55 2.40 -13.16
N GLN A 116 2.46 2.63 -12.43
CA GLN A 116 2.23 3.89 -11.71
C GLN A 116 3.22 4.08 -10.56
N VAL A 117 3.56 3.00 -9.84
CA VAL A 117 4.60 3.03 -8.80
C VAL A 117 5.95 3.40 -9.39
N GLY A 118 6.31 2.82 -10.55
CA GLY A 118 7.54 3.17 -11.26
C GLY A 118 7.60 4.65 -11.67
N LEU A 119 6.50 5.18 -12.23
CA LEU A 119 6.43 6.60 -12.58
C LEU A 119 6.53 7.52 -11.36
N LEU A 120 5.85 7.18 -10.25
CA LEU A 120 5.93 7.96 -9.03
C LEU A 120 7.35 7.94 -8.44
N ALA A 121 8.01 6.78 -8.48
CA ALA A 121 9.39 6.62 -8.03
C ALA A 121 10.39 7.43 -8.87
N GLU A 122 10.18 7.52 -10.19
CA GLU A 122 11.02 8.32 -11.09
C GLU A 122 11.00 9.81 -10.74
N VAL A 123 9.90 10.32 -10.19
CA VAL A 123 9.73 11.73 -9.80
C VAL A 123 9.78 11.93 -8.29
N GLY A 124 10.39 11.01 -7.53
CA GLY A 124 10.27 10.94 -6.07
C GLY A 124 10.64 12.22 -5.31
N ASP A 125 11.48 13.08 -5.89
CA ASP A 125 11.85 14.39 -5.34
C ASP A 125 11.11 15.59 -5.98
N ALA A 126 10.13 15.35 -6.83
CA ALA A 126 9.41 16.42 -7.51
C ALA A 126 8.52 17.21 -6.54
N SER A 127 7.99 18.34 -7.01
CA SER A 127 7.06 19.14 -6.22
C SER A 127 5.75 18.37 -5.97
N PRO A 128 4.99 18.71 -4.90
CA PRO A 128 3.69 18.09 -4.64
C PRO A 128 2.74 18.13 -5.85
N SER A 129 2.74 19.22 -6.61
CA SER A 129 1.92 19.36 -7.82
C SER A 129 2.29 18.39 -8.94
N ALA A 130 3.57 18.01 -9.04
CA ALA A 130 4.04 17.03 -10.03
C ALA A 130 3.79 15.59 -9.56
N ALA A 131 3.93 15.33 -8.25
CA ALA A 131 3.72 14.01 -7.66
C ALA A 131 2.23 13.62 -7.54
N ALA A 132 1.33 14.58 -7.31
CA ALA A 132 -0.08 14.30 -7.03
C ALA A 132 -0.79 13.45 -8.10
N PRO A 133 -0.71 13.75 -9.41
CA PRO A 133 -1.36 12.93 -10.43
C PRO A 133 -0.84 11.48 -10.48
N LEU A 134 0.42 11.26 -10.14
CA LEU A 134 1.02 9.94 -10.10
C LEU A 134 0.61 9.18 -8.82
N GLY A 135 0.52 9.89 -7.69
CA GLY A 135 -0.08 9.37 -6.46
C GLY A 135 -1.54 8.93 -6.67
N GLU A 136 -2.32 9.70 -7.44
CA GLU A 136 -3.69 9.31 -7.85
C GLU A 136 -3.67 8.03 -8.70
N GLY A 137 -2.71 7.91 -9.61
CA GLY A 137 -2.48 6.71 -10.42
C GLY A 137 -2.20 5.46 -9.58
N VAL A 138 -1.29 5.57 -8.61
CA VAL A 138 -0.97 4.49 -7.66
C VAL A 138 -2.22 4.12 -6.84
N MET A 139 -2.90 5.10 -6.26
CA MET A 139 -4.11 4.90 -5.46
C MET A 139 -5.22 4.18 -6.25
N ARG A 140 -5.41 4.57 -7.52
CA ARG A 140 -6.35 3.91 -8.43
C ARG A 140 -5.92 2.48 -8.74
N GLY A 141 -4.64 2.26 -9.03
CA GLY A 141 -4.09 0.91 -9.26
C GLY A 141 -4.33 -0.01 -8.07
N LEU A 142 -4.11 0.49 -6.86
CA LEU A 142 -4.38 -0.22 -5.60
C LEU A 142 -5.85 -0.58 -5.44
N HIS A 143 -6.73 0.40 -5.66
CA HIS A 143 -8.17 0.20 -5.55
C HIS A 143 -8.67 -0.87 -6.54
N LEU A 144 -8.19 -0.82 -7.78
CA LEU A 144 -8.52 -1.81 -8.81
C LEU A 144 -7.96 -3.20 -8.48
N ALA A 145 -6.74 -3.28 -7.96
CA ALA A 145 -6.14 -4.55 -7.56
C ALA A 145 -6.91 -5.19 -6.39
N ALA A 146 -7.28 -4.41 -5.38
CA ALA A 146 -8.10 -4.90 -4.27
C ALA A 146 -9.47 -5.42 -4.74
N ARG A 147 -10.16 -4.66 -5.60
CA ARG A 147 -11.44 -5.11 -6.19
C ARG A 147 -11.28 -6.40 -7.00
N ALA A 148 -10.25 -6.49 -7.83
CA ALA A 148 -9.99 -7.68 -8.64
C ALA A 148 -9.56 -8.90 -7.82
N ALA A 149 -9.01 -8.69 -6.61
CA ALA A 149 -8.74 -9.72 -5.62
C ALA A 149 -9.97 -10.08 -4.76
N GLY A 150 -11.09 -9.38 -4.92
CA GLY A 150 -12.32 -9.61 -4.16
C GLY A 150 -12.27 -9.08 -2.73
N CYS A 151 -11.44 -8.06 -2.44
CA CYS A 151 -11.32 -7.47 -1.11
C CYS A 151 -11.59 -5.95 -1.09
N ASP A 152 -12.02 -5.44 0.07
CA ASP A 152 -12.12 -4.00 0.33
C ASP A 152 -10.76 -3.46 0.80
N LEU A 153 -10.14 -2.57 0.02
CA LEU A 153 -8.81 -2.06 0.33
C LEU A 153 -8.73 -1.43 1.73
N LEU A 154 -9.72 -0.63 2.13
CA LEU A 154 -9.71 0.00 3.44
C LEU A 154 -9.90 -1.04 4.56
N GLY A 155 -10.71 -2.08 4.32
CA GLY A 155 -10.81 -3.25 5.17
C GLY A 155 -9.47 -3.97 5.35
N CYS A 156 -8.71 -4.18 4.26
CA CYS A 156 -7.35 -4.75 4.30
C CYS A 156 -6.42 -3.93 5.19
N VAL A 157 -6.36 -2.61 4.96
CA VAL A 157 -5.51 -1.70 5.73
C VAL A 157 -5.89 -1.67 7.20
N ARG A 158 -7.18 -1.58 7.53
CA ARG A 158 -7.66 -1.60 8.93
C ARG A 158 -7.29 -2.89 9.67
N ARG A 159 -7.16 -4.01 8.95
CA ARG A 159 -6.72 -5.29 9.51
C ARG A 159 -5.23 -5.27 9.85
N VAL A 160 -4.40 -4.77 8.94
CA VAL A 160 -2.93 -4.86 9.03
C VAL A 160 -2.31 -3.73 9.87
N LEU A 161 -2.80 -2.51 9.69
CA LEU A 161 -2.21 -1.28 10.25
C LEU A 161 -2.02 -1.30 11.78
N PRO A 162 -2.95 -1.81 12.61
CA PRO A 162 -2.71 -1.89 14.05
C PRO A 162 -1.44 -2.69 14.42
N SER A 163 -1.14 -3.76 13.68
CA SER A 163 0.07 -4.55 13.91
C SER A 163 1.33 -3.78 13.52
N VAL A 164 1.28 -3.01 12.43
CA VAL A 164 2.39 -2.17 11.97
C VAL A 164 2.68 -1.07 12.99
N LEU A 165 1.66 -0.36 13.45
CA LEU A 165 1.80 0.73 14.43
C LEU A 165 2.30 0.26 15.79
N ALA A 166 2.04 -1.01 16.15
CA ALA A 166 2.53 -1.63 17.37
C ALA A 166 4.02 -2.01 17.31
N ARG A 167 4.63 -2.08 16.11
CA ARG A 167 6.06 -2.38 15.97
C ARG A 167 6.91 -1.19 16.44
N ASP A 168 7.96 -1.51 17.20
CA ASP A 168 9.02 -0.59 17.60
C ASP A 168 10.36 -1.07 17.04
N TRP A 169 10.73 -0.51 15.89
CA TRP A 169 11.97 -0.80 15.18
C TRP A 169 13.19 -0.23 15.89
N THR A 170 13.01 0.75 16.78
CA THR A 170 14.12 1.29 17.58
C THR A 170 14.62 0.28 18.60
N GLN A 171 13.73 -0.62 19.06
CA GLN A 171 14.06 -1.70 19.99
C GLN A 171 14.41 -3.02 19.28
N ASN A 172 13.92 -3.23 18.05
CA ASN A 172 14.07 -4.49 17.32
C ASN A 172 14.55 -4.29 15.86
N PRO A 173 15.74 -3.72 15.63
CA PRO A 173 16.20 -3.39 14.27
C PRO A 173 16.47 -4.61 13.38
N HIS A 174 16.62 -5.80 13.96
CA HIS A 174 16.96 -7.04 13.24
C HIS A 174 15.78 -7.95 12.92
N HIS A 175 14.60 -7.70 13.50
CA HIS A 175 13.40 -8.50 13.23
C HIS A 175 12.58 -7.93 12.07
N GLY A 176 13.31 -7.57 11.00
CA GLY A 176 12.84 -7.03 9.72
C GLY A 176 11.71 -7.82 9.08
N GLU A 177 11.69 -9.12 9.34
CA GLU A 177 10.72 -10.02 8.75
C GLU A 177 9.34 -9.73 9.33
N ALA A 178 8.46 -9.16 8.51
CA ALA A 178 7.02 -9.28 8.70
C ALA A 178 6.76 -10.75 9.00
N GLY A 179 6.30 -11.05 10.22
CA GLY A 179 6.24 -12.41 10.75
C GLY A 179 5.32 -13.30 9.93
N HIS A 180 5.82 -13.83 8.82
CA HIS A 180 5.25 -14.95 8.10
C HIS A 180 5.68 -16.21 8.85
N GLY A 181 5.06 -16.43 10.01
CA GLY A 181 5.02 -17.75 10.61
C GLY A 181 4.30 -18.67 9.64
N GLY A 182 5.08 -19.52 8.96
CA GLY A 182 4.58 -20.55 8.05
C GLY A 182 3.75 -21.63 8.71
#